data_AF-A0A941A5A1-F1
#
_entry.id   AF-A0A941A5A1-F1
#
_cell.length_a   1.000
_cell.length_b   1.000
_cell.length_c   1.000
_cell.angle_alpha   90.00
_cell.angle_beta   90.00
_cell.angle_gamma   90.00
#
_symmetry.space_group_name_H-M   'P 1'
#
loop_
_entity.id
_entity.type
_entity.pdbx_description
1 polymer ?
#
loop_
_entity_poly.entity_id
_entity_poly.type
_entity_poly.pdbx_seq_one_letter_code
_entity_poly.pdbx_strand_id
1 'polypeptide(L)'
;MSIQWPLVFFTLFIGLGCGTFVSSVILTEWYGKAKQIRTISSILAIVSIGVGGMSSTLHLGHPERMFGALGHPTSGIFMESTMSFLLGLTIVVYLLALRRNASDATCKMIGTIGAVLAVGLAFVNGDAYVMASIPAWNTWILPVLYVASAAVMGCFSIDMLLVRSEDADITTLAKVNRVTLIALIIQAILIVAYLVHIAIAPYPDVTRSVTRVLAGNLAILFWGGMVLLGLVVPTALVTKFSRKNNAPLTSVKFGLVSVLVAGVAFRALMFLMGSSIKQFF
;
A
#
# COMPACT_ATOMS: atom_id res chain seq x y z
N MET A 1 7.02 20.81 -6.91
CA MET A 1 5.57 20.79 -6.67
C MET A 1 5.32 20.70 -5.16
N SER A 2 4.25 21.28 -4.65
CA SER A 2 3.85 21.12 -3.25
C SER A 2 3.28 19.72 -3.00
N ILE A 3 3.42 19.23 -1.77
CA ILE A 3 2.86 17.94 -1.38
C ILE A 3 1.34 18.05 -1.30
N GLN A 4 0.63 17.19 -2.02
CA GLN A 4 -0.82 17.06 -1.89
C GLN A 4 -1.14 16.04 -0.79
N TRP A 5 -1.12 16.49 0.47
CA TRP A 5 -1.36 15.64 1.64
C TRP A 5 -2.64 14.80 1.55
N PRO A 6 -3.78 15.32 1.07
CA PRO A 6 -4.98 14.51 0.87
C PRO A 6 -4.76 13.27 -0.02
N LEU A 7 -3.96 13.40 -1.10
CA LEU A 7 -3.63 12.31 -2.02
C LEU A 7 -2.60 11.34 -1.43
N VAL A 8 -1.67 11.86 -0.63
CA VAL A 8 -0.72 11.03 0.15
C VAL A 8 -1.49 10.09 1.07
N PHE A 9 -2.43 10.61 1.86
CA PHE A 9 -3.23 9.80 2.77
C PHE A 9 -4.22 8.91 2.04
N PHE A 10 -4.88 9.39 0.98
CA PHE A 10 -5.76 8.57 0.13
C PHE A 10 -5.05 7.30 -0.31
N THR A 11 -3.92 7.44 -0.99
CA THR A 11 -3.24 6.29 -1.59
C THR A 11 -2.51 5.43 -0.55
N LEU A 12 -2.14 5.97 0.61
CA LEU A 12 -1.60 5.21 1.73
C LEU A 12 -2.67 4.28 2.32
N PHE A 13 -3.84 4.83 2.65
CA PHE A 13 -4.92 4.08 3.30
C PHE A 13 -5.58 3.07 2.35
N ILE A 14 -5.70 3.39 1.06
CA ILE A 14 -6.09 2.40 0.05
C ILE A 14 -5.07 1.25 0.02
N GLY A 15 -3.76 1.56 -0.03
CA GLY A 15 -2.71 0.54 -0.01
C GLY A 15 -2.75 -0.33 1.26
N LEU A 16 -2.96 0.27 2.43
CA LEU A 16 -3.13 -0.44 3.69
C LEU A 16 -4.34 -1.38 3.64
N GLY A 17 -5.48 -0.90 3.15
CA GLY A 17 -6.71 -1.70 3.05
C GLY A 17 -6.59 -2.86 2.07
N CYS A 18 -6.11 -2.57 0.85
CA CYS A 18 -5.84 -3.58 -0.18
C CYS A 18 -4.86 -4.65 0.31
N GLY A 19 -3.72 -4.22 0.86
CA GLY A 19 -2.71 -5.12 1.41
C GLY A 19 -3.25 -6.02 2.51
N THR A 20 -3.99 -5.43 3.46
CA THR A 20 -4.59 -6.17 4.59
C THR A 20 -5.58 -7.21 4.10
N PHE A 21 -6.46 -6.86 3.14
CA PHE A 21 -7.45 -7.79 2.59
C PHE A 21 -6.79 -8.92 1.81
N VAL A 22 -5.85 -8.62 0.90
CA VAL A 22 -5.13 -9.62 0.11
C VAL A 22 -4.36 -10.59 1.02
N SER A 23 -3.63 -10.05 1.98
CA SER A 23 -2.84 -10.87 2.92
C SER A 23 -3.74 -11.76 3.77
N SER A 24 -4.91 -11.24 4.20
CA SER A 24 -5.91 -12.03 4.90
C SER A 24 -6.44 -13.17 4.03
N VAL A 25 -6.91 -12.89 2.82
CA VAL A 25 -7.50 -13.91 1.92
C VAL A 25 -6.50 -15.02 1.61
N ILE A 26 -5.25 -14.67 1.32
CA ILE A 26 -4.19 -15.66 1.08
C ILE A 26 -4.02 -16.55 2.32
N LEU A 27 -3.92 -15.97 3.51
CA LEU A 27 -3.71 -16.74 4.73
C LEU A 27 -4.92 -17.62 5.08
N THR A 28 -6.11 -17.05 5.04
CA THR A 28 -7.32 -17.67 5.61
C THR A 28 -8.07 -18.55 4.63
N GLU A 29 -8.11 -18.19 3.36
CA GLU A 29 -8.89 -18.92 2.34
C GLU A 29 -8.00 -19.82 1.47
N TRP A 30 -6.78 -19.40 1.16
CA TRP A 30 -5.87 -20.21 0.33
C TRP A 30 -5.04 -21.19 1.16
N TYR A 31 -4.49 -20.75 2.29
CA TYR A 31 -3.77 -21.64 3.22
C TYR A 31 -4.66 -22.25 4.30
N GLY A 32 -5.89 -21.78 4.47
CA GLY A 32 -6.82 -22.31 5.48
C GLY A 32 -6.37 -22.05 6.92
N LYS A 33 -5.50 -21.07 7.16
CA LYS A 33 -4.91 -20.77 8.47
C LYS A 33 -5.48 -19.49 9.06
N ALA A 34 -5.47 -19.38 10.38
CA ALA A 34 -5.89 -18.18 11.10
C ALA A 34 -7.29 -17.63 10.72
N LYS A 35 -8.27 -18.52 10.43
CA LYS A 35 -9.62 -18.12 9.99
C LYS A 35 -10.36 -17.19 10.97
N GLN A 36 -9.93 -17.12 12.22
CA GLN A 36 -10.46 -16.20 13.24
C GLN A 36 -10.21 -14.71 12.92
N ILE A 37 -9.18 -14.38 12.13
CA ILE A 37 -8.88 -12.97 11.84
C ILE A 37 -9.72 -12.39 10.69
N ARG A 38 -10.40 -13.24 9.90
CA ARG A 38 -11.10 -12.87 8.64
C ARG A 38 -12.02 -11.67 8.77
N THR A 39 -12.82 -11.66 9.83
CA THR A 39 -13.80 -10.59 10.06
C THR A 39 -13.10 -9.28 10.39
N ILE A 40 -12.13 -9.32 11.32
CA ILE A 40 -11.42 -8.11 11.78
C ILE A 40 -10.56 -7.54 10.67
N SER A 41 -9.81 -8.37 9.94
CA SER A 41 -8.98 -7.93 8.81
C SER A 41 -9.82 -7.31 7.69
N SER A 42 -10.98 -7.88 7.37
CA SER A 42 -11.92 -7.34 6.37
C SER A 42 -12.51 -6.00 6.80
N ILE A 43 -12.88 -5.84 8.08
CA ILE A 43 -13.35 -4.56 8.63
C ILE A 43 -12.24 -3.51 8.59
N LEU A 44 -11.02 -3.86 9.00
CA LEU A 44 -9.87 -2.94 8.92
C LEU A 44 -9.59 -2.53 7.48
N ALA A 45 -9.71 -3.46 6.53
CA ALA A 45 -9.52 -3.18 5.11
C ALA A 45 -10.55 -2.19 4.57
N ILE A 46 -11.84 -2.43 4.78
CA ILE A 46 -12.90 -1.54 4.26
C ILE A 46 -12.90 -0.18 4.96
N VAL A 47 -12.61 -0.12 6.26
CA VAL A 47 -12.45 1.15 6.99
C VAL A 47 -11.27 1.93 6.44
N SER A 48 -10.13 1.27 6.20
CA SER A 48 -8.96 1.94 5.60
C SER A 48 -9.28 2.48 4.20
N ILE A 49 -9.95 1.69 3.35
CA ILE A 49 -10.38 2.14 2.02
C ILE A 49 -11.32 3.35 2.12
N GLY A 50 -12.29 3.32 3.04
CA GLY A 50 -13.21 4.43 3.28
C GLY A 50 -12.50 5.71 3.76
N VAL A 51 -11.58 5.59 4.72
CA VAL A 51 -10.76 6.72 5.21
C VAL A 51 -9.90 7.28 4.08
N GLY A 52 -9.30 6.42 3.26
CA GLY A 52 -8.58 6.84 2.06
C GLY A 52 -9.49 7.62 1.12
N GLY A 53 -10.64 7.06 0.74
CA GLY A 53 -11.59 7.70 -0.16
C GLY A 53 -12.07 9.07 0.34
N MET A 54 -12.37 9.20 1.64
CA MET A 54 -12.70 10.49 2.26
C MET A 54 -11.54 11.47 2.20
N SER A 55 -10.29 11.02 2.36
CA SER A 55 -9.12 11.89 2.21
C SER A 55 -9.02 12.47 0.81
N SER A 56 -9.37 11.69 -0.24
CA SER A 56 -9.30 12.16 -1.63
C SER A 56 -10.20 13.38 -1.89
N THR A 57 -11.37 13.44 -1.26
CA THR A 57 -12.33 14.54 -1.49
C THR A 57 -11.83 15.88 -0.97
N LEU A 58 -10.92 15.89 0.01
CA LEU A 58 -10.31 17.10 0.57
C LEU A 58 -9.36 17.80 -0.40
N HIS A 59 -8.98 17.14 -1.50
CA HIS A 59 -8.18 17.74 -2.57
C HIS A 59 -9.01 18.44 -3.65
N LEU A 60 -10.30 18.12 -3.73
CA LEU A 60 -11.16 18.64 -4.79
C LEU A 60 -11.54 20.09 -4.50
N GLY A 61 -11.34 20.98 -5.47
CA GLY A 61 -11.80 22.37 -5.35
C GLY A 61 -13.34 22.50 -5.31
N HIS A 62 -14.05 21.52 -5.88
CA HIS A 62 -15.51 21.45 -5.94
C HIS A 62 -15.98 20.00 -5.68
N PRO A 63 -15.99 19.53 -4.42
CA PRO A 63 -16.34 18.15 -4.06
C PRO A 63 -17.73 17.72 -4.53
N GLU A 64 -18.67 18.66 -4.65
CA GLU A 64 -20.03 18.43 -5.14
C GLU A 64 -20.07 17.95 -6.60
N ARG A 65 -19.00 18.21 -7.38
CA ARG A 65 -18.87 17.78 -8.78
C ARG A 65 -18.15 16.45 -8.94
N MET A 66 -17.75 15.80 -7.85
CA MET A 66 -17.00 14.54 -7.90
C MET A 66 -17.72 13.45 -8.71
N PHE A 67 -19.06 13.38 -8.61
CA PHE A 67 -19.85 12.43 -9.41
C PHE A 67 -19.81 12.71 -10.92
N GLY A 68 -19.44 13.92 -11.34
CA GLY A 68 -19.20 14.23 -12.76
C GLY A 68 -18.03 13.45 -13.35
N ALA A 69 -17.04 13.06 -12.54
CA ALA A 69 -15.96 12.17 -12.97
C ALA A 69 -16.49 10.78 -13.38
N LEU A 70 -17.67 10.37 -12.89
CA LEU A 70 -18.32 9.12 -13.29
C LEU A 70 -18.81 9.13 -14.75
N GLY A 71 -18.91 10.29 -15.38
CA GLY A 71 -19.23 10.43 -16.81
C GLY A 71 -18.06 10.14 -17.76
N HIS A 72 -16.84 9.94 -17.24
CA HIS A 72 -15.62 9.76 -18.06
C HIS A 72 -14.92 8.43 -17.74
N PRO A 73 -15.34 7.32 -18.37
CA PRO A 73 -14.94 5.96 -17.97
C PRO A 73 -13.45 5.64 -18.17
N THR A 74 -12.72 6.48 -18.90
CA THR A 74 -11.27 6.33 -19.14
C THR A 74 -10.40 7.20 -18.23
N SER A 75 -11.00 8.02 -17.35
CA SER A 75 -10.23 8.86 -16.43
C SER A 75 -9.66 8.05 -15.25
N GLY A 76 -8.47 8.42 -14.76
CA GLY A 76 -7.86 7.76 -13.60
C GLY A 76 -8.75 7.82 -12.35
N ILE A 77 -9.38 8.97 -12.10
CA ILE A 77 -10.32 9.17 -10.98
C ILE A 77 -11.52 8.21 -11.09
N PHE A 78 -12.04 7.97 -12.29
CA PHE A 78 -13.12 7.00 -12.50
C PHE A 78 -12.67 5.58 -12.16
N MET A 79 -11.49 5.18 -12.63
CA MET A 79 -10.95 3.85 -12.36
C MET A 79 -10.73 3.64 -10.85
N GLU A 80 -10.07 4.58 -10.19
CA GLU A 80 -9.79 4.53 -8.75
C GLU A 80 -11.09 4.45 -7.92
N SER A 81 -12.06 5.32 -8.20
CA SER A 81 -13.34 5.36 -7.48
C SER A 81 -14.18 4.10 -7.72
N THR A 82 -14.26 3.64 -8.98
CA THR A 82 -15.02 2.43 -9.35
C THR A 82 -14.40 1.18 -8.75
N MET A 83 -13.07 1.01 -8.84
CA MET A 83 -12.39 -0.14 -8.24
C MET A 83 -12.47 -0.13 -6.72
N SER A 84 -12.37 1.05 -6.08
CA SER A 84 -12.58 1.20 -4.64
C SER A 84 -13.99 0.79 -4.22
N PHE A 85 -15.01 1.21 -4.98
CA PHE A 85 -16.40 0.83 -4.72
C PHE A 85 -16.62 -0.68 -4.91
N LEU A 86 -16.16 -1.25 -6.02
CA LEU A 86 -16.30 -2.69 -6.29
C LEU A 86 -15.58 -3.54 -5.24
N LEU A 87 -14.39 -3.13 -4.82
CA LEU A 87 -13.68 -3.79 -3.72
C LEU A 87 -14.45 -3.68 -2.40
N GLY A 88 -14.92 -2.49 -2.04
CA GLY A 88 -15.73 -2.28 -0.84
C GLY A 88 -16.99 -3.16 -0.82
N LEU A 89 -17.73 -3.19 -1.94
CA LEU A 89 -18.89 -4.07 -2.10
C LEU A 89 -18.52 -5.55 -1.95
N THR A 90 -17.42 -5.97 -2.57
CA THR A 90 -16.93 -7.36 -2.47
C THR A 90 -16.57 -7.72 -1.03
N ILE A 91 -15.94 -6.82 -0.28
CA ILE A 91 -15.64 -7.02 1.14
C ILE A 91 -16.93 -7.13 1.98
N VAL A 92 -17.94 -6.31 1.71
CA VAL A 92 -19.26 -6.42 2.38
C VAL A 92 -19.92 -7.76 2.08
N VAL A 93 -19.93 -8.20 0.81
CA VAL A 93 -20.48 -9.50 0.42
C VAL A 93 -19.71 -10.64 1.09
N TYR A 94 -18.38 -10.55 1.18
CA TYR A 94 -17.56 -11.51 1.89
C TYR A 94 -17.90 -11.57 3.39
N LEU A 95 -18.02 -10.42 4.06
CA LEU A 95 -18.43 -10.33 5.47
C LEU A 95 -19.84 -10.91 5.71
N LEU A 96 -20.78 -10.68 4.78
CA LEU A 96 -22.11 -11.28 4.83
C LEU A 96 -22.05 -12.79 4.66
N ALA A 97 -21.21 -13.31 3.75
CA ALA A 97 -21.00 -14.74 3.57
C ALA A 97 -20.44 -15.39 4.85
N LEU A 98 -19.47 -14.75 5.51
CA LEU A 98 -18.95 -15.19 6.81
C LEU A 98 -20.07 -15.20 7.88
N ARG A 99 -20.85 -14.13 7.98
CA ARG A 99 -21.96 -14.02 8.95
C ARG A 99 -23.05 -15.06 8.73
N ARG A 100 -23.27 -15.48 7.48
CA ARG A 100 -24.25 -16.51 7.10
C ARG A 100 -23.69 -17.92 7.15
N ASN A 101 -22.46 -18.11 7.62
CA ASN A 101 -21.77 -19.40 7.64
C ASN A 101 -21.78 -20.09 6.26
N ALA A 102 -21.54 -19.30 5.19
CA ALA A 102 -21.41 -19.83 3.85
C ALA A 102 -20.27 -20.85 3.76
N SER A 103 -20.31 -21.73 2.76
CA SER A 103 -19.27 -22.75 2.57
C SER A 103 -17.88 -22.12 2.40
N ASP A 104 -16.83 -22.86 2.78
CA ASP A 104 -15.44 -22.44 2.58
C ASP A 104 -15.13 -22.16 1.11
N ALA A 105 -15.71 -22.92 0.18
CA ALA A 105 -15.55 -22.70 -1.26
C ALA A 105 -16.13 -21.34 -1.69
N THR A 106 -17.31 -20.97 -1.17
CA THR A 106 -17.94 -19.69 -1.43
C THR A 106 -17.12 -18.53 -0.86
N CYS A 107 -16.64 -18.67 0.39
CA CYS A 107 -15.78 -17.66 1.03
C CYS A 107 -14.48 -17.46 0.24
N LYS A 108 -13.82 -18.56 -0.16
CA LYS A 108 -12.61 -18.52 -0.98
C LYS A 108 -12.83 -17.85 -2.33
N MET A 109 -13.95 -18.14 -3.00
CA MET A 109 -14.28 -17.53 -4.29
C MET A 109 -14.46 -16.01 -4.15
N ILE A 110 -15.32 -15.55 -3.23
CA ILE A 110 -15.57 -14.11 -3.02
C ILE A 110 -14.29 -13.41 -2.57
N GLY A 111 -13.56 -14.01 -1.61
CA GLY A 111 -12.28 -13.47 -1.13
C GLY A 111 -11.26 -13.34 -2.26
N THR A 112 -11.16 -14.33 -3.16
CA THR A 112 -10.23 -14.28 -4.30
C THR A 112 -10.59 -13.17 -5.28
N ILE A 113 -11.88 -13.00 -5.61
CA ILE A 113 -12.34 -11.89 -6.46
C ILE A 113 -11.94 -10.55 -5.84
N GLY A 114 -12.20 -10.38 -4.54
CA GLY A 114 -11.82 -9.15 -3.83
C GLY A 114 -10.30 -8.96 -3.76
N ALA A 115 -9.52 -10.04 -3.61
CA ALA A 115 -8.05 -9.94 -3.60
C ALA A 115 -7.51 -9.49 -4.96
N VAL A 116 -8.06 -9.99 -6.07
CA VAL A 116 -7.69 -9.53 -7.42
C VAL A 116 -8.04 -8.05 -7.61
N LEU A 117 -9.24 -7.62 -7.19
CA LEU A 117 -9.64 -6.21 -7.21
C LEU A 117 -8.73 -5.33 -6.35
N ALA A 118 -8.29 -5.81 -5.19
CA ALA A 118 -7.40 -5.10 -4.29
C ALA A 118 -5.98 -4.93 -4.86
N VAL A 119 -5.43 -5.96 -5.51
CA VAL A 119 -4.15 -5.84 -6.22
C VAL A 119 -4.28 -4.86 -7.38
N GLY A 120 -5.35 -4.95 -8.16
CA GLY A 120 -5.63 -4.03 -9.26
C GLY A 120 -5.79 -2.59 -8.80
N LEU A 121 -6.52 -2.34 -7.71
CA LEU A 121 -6.69 -0.99 -7.14
C LEU A 121 -5.36 -0.41 -6.64
N ALA A 122 -4.54 -1.22 -5.94
CA ALA A 122 -3.22 -0.78 -5.51
C ALA A 122 -2.31 -0.41 -6.69
N PHE A 123 -2.42 -1.13 -7.81
CA PHE A 123 -1.71 -0.83 -9.05
C PHE A 123 -2.22 0.47 -9.70
N VAL A 124 -3.54 0.61 -9.86
CA VAL A 124 -4.18 1.80 -10.46
C VAL A 124 -3.85 3.07 -9.68
N ASN A 125 -3.78 3.00 -8.34
CA ASN A 125 -3.33 4.13 -7.52
C ASN A 125 -1.91 4.61 -7.84
N GLY A 126 -1.01 3.71 -8.24
CA GLY A 126 0.33 4.10 -8.67
C GLY A 126 0.35 4.55 -10.13
N ASP A 127 -0.48 3.93 -10.98
CA ASP A 127 -0.67 4.29 -12.39
C ASP A 127 -1.23 5.70 -12.58
N ALA A 128 -2.08 6.16 -11.66
CA ALA A 128 -2.62 7.52 -11.65
C ALA A 128 -1.53 8.61 -11.60
N TYR A 129 -0.31 8.29 -11.15
CA TYR A 129 0.83 9.23 -11.15
C TYR A 129 1.70 9.12 -12.41
N VAL A 130 1.53 8.11 -13.24
CA VAL A 130 2.35 7.93 -14.45
C VAL A 130 1.98 9.01 -15.46
N MET A 131 2.85 10.02 -15.59
CA MET A 131 2.54 11.22 -16.35
C MET A 131 3.73 11.67 -17.20
N ALA A 132 3.54 11.70 -18.53
CA ALA A 132 4.58 12.05 -19.49
C ALA A 132 5.17 13.46 -19.27
N SER A 133 4.39 14.39 -18.72
CA SER A 133 4.83 15.75 -18.40
C SER A 133 5.75 15.83 -17.17
N ILE A 134 5.84 14.77 -16.36
CA ILE A 134 6.66 14.69 -15.15
C ILE A 134 7.60 13.48 -15.26
N PRO A 135 8.84 13.65 -15.78
CA PRO A 135 9.75 12.54 -16.07
C PRO A 135 10.06 11.63 -14.88
N ALA A 136 10.13 12.20 -13.66
CA ALA A 136 10.35 11.43 -12.44
C ALA A 136 9.18 10.49 -12.09
N TRP A 137 7.98 10.73 -12.63
CA TRP A 137 6.81 9.88 -12.43
C TRP A 137 6.49 9.02 -13.64
N ASN A 138 7.04 9.34 -14.82
CA ASN A 138 6.75 8.63 -16.06
C ASN A 138 7.43 7.24 -16.13
N THR A 139 7.00 6.31 -15.28
CA THR A 139 7.54 4.95 -15.20
C THR A 139 6.56 3.95 -14.64
N TRP A 140 6.54 2.74 -15.22
CA TRP A 140 5.76 1.60 -14.72
C TRP A 140 6.26 1.04 -13.39
N ILE A 141 7.42 1.49 -12.91
CA ILE A 141 7.94 1.11 -11.59
C ILE A 141 7.02 1.64 -10.48
N LEU A 142 6.39 2.81 -10.67
CA LEU A 142 5.51 3.40 -9.66
C LEU A 142 4.29 2.49 -9.35
N PRO A 143 3.45 2.09 -10.33
CA PRO A 143 2.37 1.12 -10.09
C PRO A 143 2.80 -0.11 -9.30
N VAL A 144 3.93 -0.72 -9.68
CA VAL A 144 4.44 -1.94 -9.04
C VAL A 144 4.94 -1.65 -7.61
N LEU A 145 5.57 -0.50 -7.39
CA LEU A 145 6.03 -0.06 -6.08
C LEU A 145 4.87 0.24 -5.11
N TYR A 146 3.73 0.71 -5.61
CA TYR A 146 2.50 0.86 -4.82
C TYR A 146 1.91 -0.49 -4.41
N VAL A 147 1.90 -1.49 -5.30
CA VAL A 147 1.50 -2.87 -4.98
C VAL A 147 2.43 -3.49 -3.95
N ALA A 148 3.75 -3.34 -4.10
CA ALA A 148 4.72 -3.83 -3.13
C ALA A 148 4.57 -3.14 -1.76
N SER A 149 4.33 -1.82 -1.75
CA SER A 149 4.08 -1.07 -0.53
C SER A 149 2.80 -1.55 0.18
N ALA A 150 1.74 -1.82 -0.58
CA ALA A 150 0.51 -2.42 -0.07
C ALA A 150 0.77 -3.81 0.52
N ALA A 151 1.55 -4.66 -0.16
CA ALA A 151 1.89 -5.99 0.34
C ALA A 151 2.65 -5.95 1.68
N VAL A 152 3.64 -5.06 1.83
CA VAL A 152 4.38 -4.89 3.09
C VAL A 152 3.44 -4.43 4.21
N MET A 153 2.62 -3.40 3.98
CA MET A 153 1.64 -2.92 4.97
C MET A 153 0.65 -4.03 5.36
N GLY A 154 0.17 -4.79 4.38
CA GLY A 154 -0.74 -5.92 4.59
C GLY A 154 -0.13 -7.01 5.46
N CYS A 155 1.12 -7.38 5.21
CA CYS A 155 1.82 -8.39 6.01
C CYS A 155 1.94 -7.97 7.48
N PHE A 156 2.32 -6.72 7.75
CA PHE A 156 2.39 -6.20 9.12
C PHE A 156 1.01 -6.07 9.79
N SER A 157 -0.04 -5.73 9.04
CA SER A 157 -1.42 -5.75 9.55
C SER A 157 -1.83 -7.15 10.00
N ILE A 158 -1.53 -8.17 9.20
CA ILE A 158 -1.85 -9.56 9.53
C ILE A 158 -1.01 -10.06 10.71
N ASP A 159 0.30 -9.77 10.74
CA ASP A 159 1.16 -10.13 11.87
C ASP A 159 0.64 -9.51 13.19
N MET A 160 0.17 -8.27 13.15
CA MET A 160 -0.44 -7.60 14.32
C MET A 160 -1.72 -8.30 14.80
N LEU A 161 -2.56 -8.78 13.88
CA LEU A 161 -3.77 -9.53 14.22
C LEU A 161 -3.47 -10.93 14.76
N LEU A 162 -2.44 -11.60 14.21
CA LEU A 162 -2.02 -12.92 14.65
C LEU A 162 -1.43 -12.87 16.06
N VAL A 163 -0.53 -11.93 16.36
CA VAL A 163 0.05 -11.79 17.71
C VAL A 163 -1.00 -11.44 18.77
N ARG A 164 -2.12 -10.84 18.37
CA ARG A 164 -3.25 -10.57 19.27
C ARG A 164 -4.19 -11.77 19.45
N SER A 165 -4.14 -12.75 18.54
CA SER A 165 -4.97 -13.95 18.61
C SER A 165 -4.29 -15.00 19.49
N GLU A 166 -5.01 -15.51 20.49
CA GLU A 166 -4.50 -16.52 21.43
C GLU A 166 -4.19 -17.87 20.75
N ASP A 167 -4.81 -18.16 19.60
CA ASP A 167 -4.69 -19.42 18.84
C ASP A 167 -3.67 -19.36 17.68
N ALA A 168 -2.76 -18.38 17.66
CA ALA A 168 -1.82 -18.23 16.54
C ALA A 168 -0.72 -19.30 16.57
N ASP A 169 -0.84 -20.27 15.66
CA ASP A 169 0.17 -21.31 15.40
C ASP A 169 1.54 -20.69 15.03
N ILE A 170 2.59 -21.04 15.77
CA ILE A 170 3.98 -20.57 15.58
C ILE A 170 4.44 -20.81 14.13
N THR A 171 4.02 -21.90 13.49
CA THR A 171 4.39 -22.19 12.11
C THR A 171 3.76 -21.20 11.12
N THR A 172 2.57 -20.70 11.44
CA THR A 172 1.85 -19.70 10.66
C THR A 172 2.55 -18.34 10.78
N LEU A 173 2.92 -17.93 12.00
CA LEU A 173 3.71 -16.72 12.24
C LEU A 173 5.06 -16.76 11.50
N ALA A 174 5.77 -17.89 11.54
CA ALA A 174 7.04 -18.05 10.83
C ALA A 174 6.89 -17.90 9.30
N LYS A 175 5.81 -18.43 8.72
CA LYS A 175 5.51 -18.27 7.28
C LYS A 175 5.20 -16.81 6.93
N VAL A 176 4.36 -16.13 7.73
CA VAL A 176 4.02 -14.71 7.53
C VAL A 176 5.29 -13.85 7.60
N ASN A 177 6.17 -14.10 8.56
CA ASN A 177 7.46 -13.42 8.67
C ASN A 177 8.34 -13.62 7.43
N ARG A 178 8.42 -14.85 6.89
CA ARG A 178 9.17 -15.10 5.64
C ARG A 178 8.58 -14.35 4.45
N VAL A 179 7.26 -14.35 4.29
CA VAL A 179 6.58 -13.61 3.22
C VAL A 179 6.82 -12.10 3.38
N THR A 180 6.79 -11.60 4.62
CA THR A 180 7.09 -10.19 4.93
C THR A 180 8.52 -9.82 4.50
N LEU A 181 9.51 -10.67 4.77
CA LEU A 181 10.89 -10.45 4.32
C LEU A 181 11.01 -10.42 2.79
N ILE A 182 10.31 -11.33 2.10
CA ILE A 182 10.28 -11.34 0.63
C ILE A 182 9.66 -10.03 0.10
N ALA A 183 8.54 -9.59 0.67
CA ALA A 183 7.90 -8.33 0.28
C ALA A 183 8.83 -7.12 0.52
N LEU A 184 9.57 -7.08 1.64
CA LEU A 184 10.56 -6.04 1.93
C LEU A 184 11.74 -6.06 0.94
N ILE A 185 12.22 -7.23 0.53
CA ILE A 185 13.27 -7.37 -0.49
C ILE A 185 12.77 -6.84 -1.84
N ILE A 186 11.56 -7.22 -2.24
CA ILE A 186 10.93 -6.72 -3.48
C ILE A 186 10.78 -5.19 -3.42
N GLN A 187 10.30 -4.66 -2.29
CA GLN A 187 10.21 -3.22 -2.08
C GLN A 187 11.57 -2.52 -2.21
N ALA A 188 12.63 -3.08 -1.63
CA ALA A 188 13.98 -2.54 -1.73
C ALA A 188 14.48 -2.51 -3.19
N ILE A 189 14.28 -3.61 -3.93
CA ILE A 189 14.65 -3.71 -5.34
C ILE A 189 13.91 -2.65 -6.17
N LEU A 190 12.60 -2.47 -5.93
CA LEU A 190 11.80 -1.48 -6.65
C LEU A 190 12.18 -0.04 -6.29
N ILE A 191 12.57 0.24 -5.04
CA ILE A 191 13.12 1.55 -4.65
C ILE A 191 14.42 1.83 -5.42
N VAL A 192 15.33 0.85 -5.51
CA VAL A 192 16.57 1.00 -6.30
C VAL A 192 16.25 1.19 -7.78
N ALA A 193 15.33 0.41 -8.34
CA ALA A 193 14.90 0.56 -9.72
C ALA A 193 14.29 1.96 -9.98
N TYR A 194 13.52 2.49 -9.04
CA TYR A 194 12.98 3.84 -9.13
C TYR A 194 14.07 4.93 -9.12
N LEU A 195 15.11 4.78 -8.29
CA LEU A 195 16.26 5.67 -8.32
C LEU A 195 17.02 5.60 -9.65
N VAL A 196 17.21 4.40 -10.20
CA VAL A 196 17.82 4.22 -11.53
C VAL A 196 16.98 4.91 -12.59
N HIS A 197 15.64 4.77 -12.57
CA HIS A 197 14.74 5.48 -13.47
C HIS A 197 14.94 6.99 -13.39
N ILE A 198 14.96 7.56 -12.18
CA ILE A 198 15.19 9.00 -11.99
C ILE A 198 16.55 9.42 -12.59
N ALA A 199 17.60 8.60 -12.47
CA ALA A 199 18.92 8.93 -12.99
C ALA A 199 18.96 9.00 -14.52
N ILE A 200 18.19 8.14 -15.20
CA ILE A 200 18.18 8.01 -16.66
C ILE A 200 16.96 8.66 -17.33
N ALA A 201 16.05 9.25 -16.54
CA ALA A 201 14.82 9.84 -17.05
C ALA A 201 15.13 10.97 -18.05
N PRO A 202 14.35 11.08 -19.15
CA PRO A 202 14.53 12.14 -20.12
C PRO A 202 14.27 13.51 -19.50
N TYR A 203 14.84 14.56 -20.09
CA TYR A 203 14.75 15.95 -19.59
C TYR A 203 15.36 16.10 -18.18
N PRO A 204 16.69 15.90 -18.02
CA PRO A 204 17.34 16.01 -16.72
C PRO A 204 17.19 17.44 -16.16
N ASP A 205 16.85 17.53 -14.87
CA ASP A 205 16.69 18.79 -14.17
C ASP A 205 17.11 18.61 -12.70
N VAL A 206 17.82 19.61 -12.15
CA VAL A 206 18.33 19.60 -10.77
C VAL A 206 17.22 19.38 -9.74
N THR A 207 16.01 19.86 -9.99
CA THR A 207 14.87 19.71 -9.08
C THR A 207 14.35 18.29 -9.02
N ARG A 208 14.66 17.42 -9.99
CA ARG A 208 14.22 16.02 -10.03
C ARG A 208 15.39 15.05 -10.24
N SER A 209 16.56 15.41 -9.73
CA SER A 209 17.79 14.61 -9.84
C SER A 209 17.92 13.59 -8.70
N VAL A 210 18.61 12.47 -8.98
CA VAL A 210 18.96 11.47 -7.95
C VAL A 210 19.90 12.06 -6.89
N THR A 211 20.81 12.96 -7.29
CA THR A 211 21.70 13.64 -6.34
C THR A 211 20.92 14.41 -5.28
N ARG A 212 19.80 15.05 -5.67
CA ARG A 212 18.89 15.71 -4.72
C ARG A 212 18.27 14.73 -3.72
N VAL A 213 17.95 13.51 -4.16
CA VAL A 213 17.39 12.43 -3.34
C VAL A 213 18.42 11.83 -2.38
N LEU A 214 19.64 11.56 -2.84
CA LEU A 214 20.64 10.83 -2.06
C LEU A 214 21.48 11.73 -1.15
N ALA A 215 21.81 12.94 -1.60
CA ALA A 215 22.75 13.84 -0.91
C ALA A 215 22.22 15.29 -0.76
N GLY A 216 21.08 15.62 -1.37
CA GLY A 216 20.48 16.94 -1.29
C GLY A 216 19.46 17.09 -0.17
N ASN A 217 18.56 18.05 -0.33
CA ASN A 217 17.52 18.36 0.65
C ASN A 217 16.49 17.24 0.88
N LEU A 218 16.41 16.23 0.01
CA LEU A 218 15.51 15.08 0.17
C LEU A 218 16.20 13.88 0.85
N ALA A 219 17.50 13.97 1.16
CA ALA A 219 18.27 12.87 1.75
C ALA A 219 17.69 12.34 3.05
N ILE A 220 17.22 13.22 3.94
CA ILE A 220 16.59 12.81 5.21
C ILE A 220 15.29 12.03 4.95
N LEU A 221 14.50 12.47 3.97
CA LEU A 221 13.24 11.81 3.62
C LEU A 221 13.49 10.42 3.00
N PHE A 222 14.52 10.30 2.17
CA PHE A 222 14.93 9.04 1.56
C PHE A 222 15.58 8.09 2.58
N TRP A 223 16.70 8.48 3.19
CA TRP A 223 17.45 7.61 4.10
C TRP A 223 16.72 7.35 5.40
N GLY A 224 16.16 8.38 6.02
CA GLY A 224 15.40 8.24 7.26
C GLY A 224 14.01 7.63 7.02
N GLY A 225 13.25 8.19 6.09
CA GLY A 225 11.87 7.78 5.84
C GLY A 225 11.77 6.44 5.10
N MET A 226 12.42 6.30 3.96
CA MET A 226 12.25 5.11 3.11
C MET A 226 13.21 3.97 3.48
N VAL A 227 14.50 4.25 3.68
CA VAL A 227 15.49 3.20 3.95
C VAL A 227 15.41 2.73 5.39
N LEU A 228 15.58 3.63 6.36
CA LEU A 228 15.60 3.27 7.77
C LEU A 228 14.23 2.78 8.24
N LEU A 229 13.17 3.59 8.09
CA LEU A 229 11.83 3.22 8.57
C LEU A 229 11.09 2.26 7.64
N GLY A 230 11.37 2.25 6.34
CA GLY A 230 10.67 1.39 5.38
C GLY A 230 11.31 0.03 5.16
N LEU A 231 12.63 -0.10 5.35
CA LEU A 231 13.36 -1.34 5.09
C LEU A 231 14.11 -1.86 6.32
N VAL A 232 14.99 -1.06 6.92
CA VAL A 232 15.91 -1.53 7.98
C VAL A 232 15.16 -1.88 9.26
N VAL A 233 14.35 -0.97 9.79
CA VAL A 233 13.58 -1.19 11.03
C VAL A 233 12.60 -2.36 10.87
N PRO A 234 11.74 -2.42 9.82
CA PRO A 234 10.85 -3.56 9.60
C PRO A 234 11.60 -4.90 9.47
N THR A 235 12.71 -4.93 8.72
CA THR A 235 13.53 -6.15 8.55
C THR A 235 14.16 -6.60 9.86
N ALA A 236 14.70 -5.67 10.65
CA ALA A 236 15.31 -5.97 11.95
C ALA A 236 14.28 -6.53 12.93
N LEU A 237 13.06 -6.00 12.93
CA LEU A 237 11.96 -6.50 13.75
C LEU A 237 11.59 -7.94 13.35
N VAL A 238 11.30 -8.17 12.07
CA VAL A 238 10.88 -9.50 11.58
C VAL A 238 11.95 -10.57 11.81
N THR A 239 13.23 -10.26 11.57
CA THR A 239 14.35 -11.20 11.76
C THR A 239 14.63 -11.49 13.24
N LYS A 240 14.54 -10.48 14.12
CA LYS A 240 14.70 -10.66 15.57
C LYS A 240 13.61 -11.57 16.15
N PHE A 241 12.37 -11.45 15.67
CA PHE A 241 11.25 -12.27 16.17
C PHE A 241 11.21 -13.67 15.57
N SER A 242 11.64 -13.83 14.33
CA SER A 242 11.83 -15.16 13.72
C SER A 242 12.82 -16.04 14.51
N ARG A 243 13.71 -15.44 15.33
CA ARG A 243 14.64 -16.17 16.21
C ARG A 243 14.10 -16.48 17.61
N LYS A 244 13.14 -15.70 18.12
CA LYS A 244 12.62 -15.84 19.50
C LYS A 244 11.25 -16.52 19.59
N ASN A 245 10.64 -16.89 18.46
CA ASN A 245 9.32 -17.53 18.33
C ASN A 245 8.12 -16.79 18.97
N ASN A 246 8.33 -15.64 19.63
CA ASN A 246 7.28 -14.76 20.14
C ASN A 246 7.67 -13.29 19.91
N ALA A 247 6.97 -12.65 18.98
CA ALA A 247 7.05 -11.20 18.81
C ALA A 247 6.17 -10.51 19.85
N PRO A 248 6.70 -9.59 20.67
CA PRO A 248 5.85 -8.79 21.55
C PRO A 248 5.00 -7.85 20.69
N LEU A 249 3.72 -7.71 21.04
CA LEU A 249 2.74 -6.89 20.32
C LEU A 249 3.24 -5.45 20.09
N THR A 250 4.00 -4.89 21.02
CA THR A 250 4.60 -3.54 20.91
C THR A 250 5.52 -3.40 19.71
N SER A 251 6.27 -4.45 19.39
CA SER A 251 7.24 -4.42 18.30
C SER A 251 6.60 -4.59 16.93
N VAL A 252 5.57 -5.44 16.81
CA VAL A 252 4.80 -5.56 15.57
C VAL A 252 4.04 -4.27 15.28
N LYS A 253 3.44 -3.65 16.30
CA LYS A 253 2.83 -2.31 16.21
C LYS A 253 3.85 -1.27 15.73
N PHE A 254 5.04 -1.26 16.32
CA PHE A 254 6.10 -0.34 15.89
C PHE A 254 6.51 -0.59 14.43
N GLY A 255 6.59 -1.84 13.99
CA GLY A 255 6.84 -2.21 12.60
C GLY A 255 5.77 -1.66 11.65
N LEU A 256 4.49 -1.84 11.96
CA LEU A 256 3.39 -1.31 11.16
C LEU A 256 3.44 0.22 11.06
N VAL A 257 3.65 0.91 12.19
CA VAL A 257 3.78 2.37 12.21
C VAL A 257 4.99 2.83 11.37
N SER A 258 6.12 2.14 11.50
CA SER A 258 7.34 2.41 10.72
C SER A 258 7.09 2.33 9.22
N VAL A 259 6.40 1.27 8.75
CA VAL A 259 6.06 1.10 7.33
C VAL A 259 5.06 2.15 6.87
N LEU A 260 4.08 2.53 7.70
CA LEU A 260 3.14 3.61 7.36
C LEU A 260 3.84 4.96 7.19
N VAL A 261 4.75 5.30 8.11
CA VAL A 261 5.57 6.52 8.01
C VAL A 261 6.45 6.50 6.76
N ALA A 262 7.05 5.35 6.44
CA ALA A 262 7.81 5.18 5.21
C ALA A 262 6.94 5.32 3.96
N GLY A 263 5.70 4.82 3.99
CA GLY A 263 4.72 4.97 2.92
C GLY A 263 4.33 6.43 2.67
N VAL A 264 4.21 7.24 3.74
CA VAL A 264 4.04 8.70 3.66
C VAL A 264 5.28 9.35 3.07
N ALA A 265 6.47 8.98 3.55
CA ALA A 265 7.74 9.54 3.10
C ALA A 265 7.97 9.31 1.60
N PHE A 266 7.69 8.10 1.10
CA PHE A 266 7.78 7.77 -0.32
C PHE A 266 6.84 8.64 -1.17
N ARG A 267 5.57 8.78 -0.78
CA ARG A 267 4.59 9.59 -1.51
C ARG A 267 4.95 11.09 -1.48
N ALA A 268 5.41 11.58 -0.33
CA ALA A 268 5.90 12.96 -0.20
C ALA A 268 7.13 13.20 -1.09
N LEU A 269 8.08 12.27 -1.13
CA LEU A 269 9.26 12.34 -1.98
C LEU A 269 8.85 12.40 -3.46
N MET A 270 7.93 11.53 -3.88
CA MET A 270 7.37 11.53 -5.23
C MET A 270 6.77 12.90 -5.60
N PHE A 271 5.95 13.51 -4.73
CA PHE A 271 5.46 14.88 -4.95
C PHE A 271 6.57 15.94 -5.06
N LEU A 272 7.58 15.88 -4.18
CA LEU A 272 8.68 16.83 -4.18
C LEU A 272 9.59 16.71 -5.42
N MET A 273 9.57 15.56 -6.10
CA MET A 273 10.24 15.30 -7.37
C MET A 273 9.38 15.62 -8.61
N GLY A 274 8.12 16.01 -8.42
CA GLY A 274 7.14 16.21 -9.49
C GLY A 274 7.26 17.51 -10.28
N SER A 275 8.47 17.99 -10.63
CA SER A 275 8.58 19.15 -11.52
C SER A 275 8.20 18.77 -12.95
N SER A 276 7.45 19.65 -13.63
CA SER A 276 7.04 19.48 -15.03
C SER A 276 8.21 19.73 -16.00
N ILE A 277 8.14 19.20 -17.22
CA ILE A 277 9.08 19.52 -18.32
C ILE A 277 8.97 20.99 -18.70
N LYS A 278 7.75 21.55 -18.71
CA LYS A 278 7.51 22.97 -18.97
C LYS A 278 7.24 23.67 -17.64
N GLN A 279 8.13 24.58 -17.25
CA GLN A 279 7.92 25.50 -16.14
C GLN A 279 7.34 26.78 -16.76
N PHE A 280 6.03 26.99 -16.62
CA PHE A 280 5.43 28.30 -16.89
C PHE A 280 5.59 29.11 -15.60
N PHE A 281 6.29 30.24 -15.71
CA PHE A 281 6.72 31.10 -14.61
C PHE A 281 5.58 31.47 -13.65
#